data_AF-A0A7R9GC15-F1
#
_entry.id   AF-A0A7R9GC15-F1
#
_cell.length_a   1.000
_cell.length_b   1.000
_cell.length_c   1.000
_cell.angle_alpha   90.00
_cell.angle_beta   90.00
_cell.angle_gamma   90.00
#
_symmetry.space_group_name_H-M   'P 1'
#
loop_
_entity.id
_entity.type
_entity.pdbx_description
1 polymer ?
#
loop_
_entity_poly.entity_id
_entity_poly.type
_entity_poly.pdbx_seq_one_letter_code
_entity_poly.pdbx_strand_id
1 'polypeptide(L)'
;MALILAVKTSDPAQFARVFTERPRYPIDDEDVNGETALHWAARFGATNMVSELLKRGADVNKRNDFGMTPLHAAAVGGQVGTLTQLLFAEGCEKGARDFFGQTPLDAARKTRGNLHVCSILATWPLLAEVRELERKCSAGRDTLQKLKAEYNEEKLRNERELEDLVQRSQELDNKKAELTAELKALQAAKKQYTASATKSETASSSKH
;
A
#
# COMPACT_ATOMS: atom_id res chain seq x y z
N MET A 1 -20.41 32.01 7.70
CA MET A 1 -21.59 32.07 8.62
C MET A 1 -22.66 30.98 8.38
N ALA A 2 -23.27 30.84 7.19
CA ALA A 2 -24.33 29.84 6.94
C ALA A 2 -23.91 28.39 7.27
N LEU A 3 -22.66 28.01 6.97
CA LEU A 3 -22.14 26.68 7.29
C LEU A 3 -22.09 26.40 8.80
N ILE A 4 -21.61 27.37 9.59
CA ILE A 4 -21.53 27.26 11.05
C ILE A 4 -22.92 27.13 11.67
N LEU A 5 -23.89 27.91 11.17
CA LEU A 5 -25.28 27.83 11.63
C LEU A 5 -25.87 26.45 11.36
N ALA A 6 -25.66 25.88 10.17
CA ALA A 6 -26.13 24.54 9.84
C ALA A 6 -25.58 23.47 10.80
N VAL A 7 -24.29 23.56 11.15
CA VAL A 7 -23.65 22.68 12.14
C VAL A 7 -24.23 22.89 13.54
N LYS A 8 -24.44 24.13 13.98
CA LYS A 8 -25.05 24.45 15.29
C LYS A 8 -26.47 23.89 15.41
N THR A 9 -27.24 23.93 14.33
CA THR A 9 -28.60 23.36 14.28
C THR A 9 -28.61 21.84 14.12
N SER A 10 -27.46 21.22 13.87
CA SER A 10 -27.33 19.79 13.56
C SER A 10 -28.24 19.33 12.40
N ASP A 11 -28.54 20.22 11.45
CA ASP A 11 -29.39 19.91 10.30
C ASP A 11 -28.50 19.45 9.12
N PRO A 12 -28.50 18.15 8.79
CA PRO A 12 -27.68 17.61 7.71
C PRO A 12 -28.13 18.10 6.32
N ALA A 13 -29.42 18.42 6.15
CA ALA A 13 -29.94 18.90 4.88
C ALA A 13 -29.46 20.33 4.62
N GLN A 14 -29.54 21.22 5.62
CA GLN A 14 -28.97 22.57 5.50
C GLN A 14 -27.46 22.53 5.29
N PHE A 15 -26.76 21.66 6.01
CA PHE A 15 -25.31 21.49 5.88
C PHE A 15 -24.91 21.09 4.44
N ALA A 16 -25.57 20.09 3.86
CA ALA A 16 -25.32 19.68 2.48
C ALA A 16 -25.69 20.78 1.47
N ARG A 17 -26.80 21.49 1.73
CA ARG A 17 -27.27 22.57 0.85
C ARG A 17 -26.27 23.72 0.69
N VAL A 18 -25.55 24.08 1.76
CA VAL A 18 -24.53 25.13 1.70
C VAL A 18 -23.50 24.83 0.62
N PHE A 19 -23.09 23.56 0.49
CA PHE A 19 -22.10 23.14 -0.50
C PHE A 19 -22.67 22.97 -1.91
N THR A 20 -23.94 22.57 -2.04
CA THR A 20 -24.59 22.46 -3.36
C THR A 20 -24.90 23.83 -3.95
N GLU A 21 -25.36 24.77 -3.12
CA GLU A 21 -25.71 26.13 -3.53
C GLU A 21 -24.46 26.99 -3.76
N ARG A 22 -23.36 26.72 -3.04
CA ARG A 22 -22.07 27.43 -3.17
C ARG A 22 -20.88 26.46 -3.15
N PRO A 23 -20.44 25.94 -4.31
CA PRO A 23 -19.34 24.98 -4.38
C PRO A 23 -17.99 25.51 -3.87
N ARG A 24 -17.78 26.83 -3.93
CA ARG A 24 -16.57 27.52 -3.42
C ARG A 24 -16.78 28.18 -2.06
N TYR A 25 -17.68 27.64 -1.25
CA TYR A 25 -17.90 28.18 0.09
C TYR A 25 -16.61 28.06 0.94
N PRO A 26 -16.16 29.13 1.61
CA PRO A 26 -15.01 29.07 2.50
C PRO A 26 -15.31 28.16 3.70
N ILE A 27 -14.60 27.04 3.79
CA ILE A 27 -14.86 25.98 4.77
C ILE A 27 -14.38 26.40 6.17
N ASP A 28 -13.27 27.13 6.22
CA ASP A 28 -12.65 27.63 7.45
C ASP A 28 -13.10 29.05 7.81
N ASP A 29 -14.27 29.46 7.33
CA ASP A 29 -14.95 30.65 7.84
C ASP A 29 -15.12 30.54 9.35
N GLU A 30 -14.85 31.65 10.05
CA GLU A 30 -14.89 31.75 11.50
C GLU A 30 -16.15 32.52 11.96
N ASP A 31 -16.63 32.21 13.16
CA ASP A 31 -17.62 33.06 13.85
C ASP A 31 -16.94 34.15 14.71
N VAL A 32 -17.75 34.86 15.49
CA VAL A 32 -17.30 35.98 16.33
C VAL A 32 -16.28 35.60 17.41
N ASN A 33 -16.06 34.30 17.65
CA ASN A 33 -15.07 33.78 18.61
C ASN A 33 -13.88 33.10 17.89
N GLY A 34 -13.75 33.28 16.58
CA GLY A 34 -12.75 32.58 15.77
C GLY A 34 -13.10 31.10 15.54
N GLU A 35 -14.31 30.63 15.89
CA GLU A 35 -14.65 29.21 15.78
C GLU A 35 -15.15 28.86 14.37
N THR A 36 -14.47 27.92 13.72
CA THR A 36 -14.89 27.39 12.42
C THR A 36 -16.02 26.36 12.53
N ALA A 37 -16.60 25.98 11.39
CA ALA A 37 -17.57 24.90 11.32
C ALA A 37 -17.04 23.59 11.93
N LEU A 38 -15.73 23.33 11.80
CA LEU A 38 -15.08 22.14 12.36
C LEU A 38 -15.01 22.18 13.89
N HIS A 39 -14.78 23.34 14.50
CA HIS A 39 -14.83 23.50 15.97
C HIS A 39 -16.21 23.14 16.53
N TRP A 40 -17.27 23.66 15.90
CA TRP A 40 -18.64 23.39 16.31
C TRP A 40 -19.04 21.94 16.09
N ALA A 41 -18.67 21.36 14.94
CA ALA A 41 -18.97 19.96 14.63
C ALA A 41 -18.27 19.01 15.61
N ALA A 42 -17.01 19.32 15.97
CA ALA A 42 -16.23 18.61 16.96
C ALA A 42 -16.88 18.66 18.35
N ARG A 43 -17.30 19.85 18.80
CA ARG A 43 -17.92 20.10 20.11
C ARG A 43 -19.27 19.39 20.27
N PHE A 44 -20.10 19.38 19.23
CA PHE A 44 -21.43 18.76 19.28
C PHE A 44 -21.46 17.27 18.92
N GLY A 45 -20.34 16.70 18.46
CA GLY A 45 -20.27 15.28 18.14
C GLY A 45 -20.87 14.93 16.78
N ALA A 46 -20.95 15.90 15.86
CA ALA A 46 -21.50 15.73 14.53
C ALA A 46 -20.51 14.99 13.60
N THR A 47 -20.29 13.70 13.84
CA THR A 47 -19.31 12.83 13.14
C THR A 47 -19.47 12.86 11.61
N ASN A 48 -20.70 12.85 11.11
CA ASN A 48 -20.97 12.91 9.68
C ASN A 48 -20.50 14.24 9.07
N MET A 49 -20.73 15.36 9.78
CA MET A 49 -20.32 16.69 9.34
C MET A 49 -18.80 16.86 9.45
N VAL A 50 -18.17 16.36 10.53
CA VAL A 50 -16.71 16.35 10.68
C VAL A 50 -16.05 15.60 9.52
N SER A 51 -16.54 14.41 9.19
CA SER A 51 -16.02 13.61 8.08
C SER A 51 -16.10 14.34 6.75
N GLU A 52 -17.22 15.03 6.49
CA GLU A 52 -17.41 15.79 5.25
C GLU A 52 -16.56 17.07 5.21
N LEU A 53 -16.42 17.79 6.32
CA LEU A 53 -15.55 18.97 6.43
C LEU A 53 -14.08 18.58 6.16
N LEU A 54 -13.59 17.50 6.76
CA LEU A 54 -12.23 17.01 6.56
C LEU A 54 -11.99 16.57 5.11
N LYS A 55 -12.95 15.87 4.48
CA LYS A 55 -12.86 15.49 3.06
C LYS A 55 -12.74 16.70 2.13
N ARG A 56 -13.37 17.81 2.50
CA ARG A 56 -13.33 19.06 1.74
C ARG A 56 -12.10 19.92 2.02
N GLY A 57 -11.22 19.47 2.91
CA GLY A 57 -9.96 20.13 3.23
C GLY A 57 -10.05 21.19 4.32
N ALA A 58 -11.01 21.06 5.25
CA ALA A 58 -11.03 21.90 6.46
C ALA A 58 -9.71 21.78 7.24
N ASP A 59 -9.20 22.89 7.74
CA ASP A 59 -7.99 22.90 8.55
C ASP A 59 -8.24 22.28 9.94
N VAL A 60 -7.68 21.09 10.16
CA VAL A 60 -7.80 20.32 11.40
C VAL A 60 -7.13 20.98 12.61
N ASN A 61 -6.18 21.90 12.36
CA ASN A 61 -5.38 22.57 13.40
C ASN A 61 -5.74 24.05 13.57
N LYS A 62 -6.75 24.53 12.85
CA LYS A 62 -7.20 25.91 12.90
C LYS A 62 -7.43 26.33 14.34
N ARG A 63 -6.90 27.48 14.75
CA ARG A 63 -7.05 28.01 16.10
C ARG A 63 -8.12 29.08 16.14
N ASN A 64 -8.98 29.02 17.14
CA ASN A 64 -9.92 30.10 17.44
C ASN A 64 -9.27 31.24 18.27
N ASP A 65 -10.05 32.23 18.69
CA ASP A 65 -9.55 33.41 19.42
C ASP A 65 -8.96 33.09 20.80
N PHE A 66 -9.16 31.88 21.31
CA PHE A 66 -8.59 31.38 22.56
C PHE A 66 -7.37 30.48 22.33
N GLY A 67 -6.97 30.29 21.06
CA GLY A 67 -5.92 29.36 20.67
C GLY A 67 -6.36 27.90 20.69
N MET A 68 -7.65 27.61 20.91
CA MET A 68 -8.18 26.26 20.93
C MET A 68 -8.29 25.74 19.49
N THR A 69 -7.96 24.46 19.30
CA THR A 69 -8.14 23.72 18.04
C THR A 69 -9.46 22.94 18.04
N PRO A 70 -9.93 22.42 16.89
CA PRO A 70 -11.07 21.51 16.85
C PRO A 70 -10.94 20.31 17.79
N LEU A 71 -9.71 19.83 18.02
CA LEU A 71 -9.45 18.75 18.96
C LEU A 71 -9.73 19.16 20.43
N HIS A 72 -9.40 20.40 20.82
CA HIS A 72 -9.82 20.95 22.12
C HIS A 72 -11.34 21.01 22.21
N ALA A 73 -12.02 21.44 21.15
CA ALA A 73 -13.48 21.53 21.13
C ALA A 73 -14.16 20.15 21.29
N ALA A 74 -13.66 19.10 20.61
CA ALA A 74 -14.12 17.72 20.83
C ALA A 74 -13.84 17.23 22.26
N ALA A 75 -12.69 17.59 22.80
CA ALA A 75 -12.27 17.20 24.15
C ALA A 75 -13.16 17.82 25.24
N VAL A 76 -13.49 19.11 25.10
CA VAL A 76 -14.45 19.83 25.96
C VAL A 76 -15.86 19.25 25.78
N GLY A 77 -16.29 19.01 24.54
CA GLY A 77 -17.61 18.46 24.23
C GLY A 77 -17.83 17.01 24.68
N GLY A 78 -16.76 16.28 25.05
CA GLY A 78 -16.86 14.88 25.48
C GLY A 78 -17.12 13.89 24.34
N GLN A 79 -16.88 14.30 23.11
CA GLN A 79 -17.38 13.61 21.92
C GLN A 79 -16.35 12.60 21.40
N VAL A 80 -16.44 11.35 21.85
CA VAL A 80 -15.48 10.29 21.49
C VAL A 80 -15.42 10.03 19.98
N GLY A 81 -16.56 10.03 19.29
CA GLY A 81 -16.63 9.77 17.86
C GLY A 81 -15.91 10.83 17.02
N THR A 82 -16.14 12.12 17.28
CA THR A 82 -15.47 13.21 16.54
C THR A 82 -14.02 13.35 16.98
N LEU A 83 -13.72 13.16 18.27
CA LEU A 83 -12.36 13.14 18.80
C LEU A 83 -11.48 12.12 18.07
N THR A 84 -11.96 10.88 17.95
CA THR A 84 -11.21 9.84 17.23
C THR A 84 -11.02 10.24 15.77
N GLN A 85 -12.07 10.67 15.05
CA GLN A 85 -11.93 11.12 13.66
C GLN A 85 -10.87 12.21 13.50
N LEU A 86 -10.83 13.21 14.40
CA LEU A 86 -9.82 14.26 14.39
C LEU A 86 -8.42 13.75 14.71
N LEU A 87 -8.27 12.85 15.68
CA LEU A 87 -6.98 12.24 16.02
C LEU A 87 -6.39 11.43 14.86
N PHE A 88 -7.26 10.76 14.10
CA PHE A 88 -6.91 10.00 12.89
C PHE A 88 -6.68 10.89 11.66
N ALA A 89 -7.13 12.14 11.66
CA ALA A 89 -6.93 13.05 10.55
C ALA A 89 -5.43 13.35 10.32
N GLU A 90 -5.05 13.41 9.06
CA GLU A 90 -3.68 13.74 8.65
C GLU A 90 -3.32 15.16 9.12
N GLY A 91 -2.07 15.33 9.56
CA GLY A 91 -1.57 16.63 10.03
C GLY A 91 -2.09 17.09 11.40
N CYS A 92 -3.05 16.41 12.03
CA CYS A 92 -3.61 16.83 13.32
C CYS A 92 -2.53 16.99 14.42
N GLU A 93 -2.51 18.12 15.11
CA GLU A 93 -1.61 18.44 16.22
C GLU A 93 -2.22 17.98 17.56
N LYS A 94 -1.94 16.73 17.92
CA LYS A 94 -2.54 16.08 19.10
C LYS A 94 -2.15 16.73 20.44
N GLY A 95 -0.98 17.36 20.48
CA GLY A 95 -0.44 18.08 21.65
C GLY A 95 -0.50 19.60 21.53
N ALA A 96 -1.34 20.14 20.64
CA ALA A 96 -1.50 21.59 20.49
C ALA A 96 -1.82 22.25 21.84
N ARG A 97 -1.25 23.42 22.10
CA ARG A 97 -1.54 24.21 23.30
C ARG A 97 -2.35 25.44 22.95
N ASP A 98 -3.42 25.67 23.72
CA ASP A 98 -4.18 26.91 23.69
C ASP A 98 -3.40 28.09 24.31
N PHE A 99 -3.99 29.29 24.32
CA PHE A 99 -3.34 30.48 24.89
C PHE A 99 -3.16 30.42 26.41
N PHE A 100 -3.82 29.48 27.09
CA PHE A 100 -3.62 29.19 28.50
C PHE A 100 -2.60 28.08 28.75
N GLY A 101 -1.94 27.59 27.70
CA GLY A 101 -0.95 26.51 27.77
C GLY A 101 -1.57 25.12 27.99
N GLN A 102 -2.88 24.96 27.82
CA GLN A 102 -3.60 23.71 28.03
C GLN A 102 -3.59 22.87 26.77
N THR A 103 -3.43 21.57 26.94
CA THR A 103 -3.63 20.58 25.87
C THR A 103 -5.09 20.17 25.76
N PRO A 104 -5.52 19.49 24.68
CA PRO A 104 -6.85 18.91 24.60
C PRO A 104 -7.15 17.97 25.77
N LEU A 105 -6.14 17.24 26.27
CA LEU A 105 -6.27 16.39 27.44
C LEU A 105 -6.55 17.20 28.71
N ASP A 106 -5.86 18.33 28.91
CA ASP A 106 -6.09 19.21 30.05
C ASP A 106 -7.49 19.83 30.01
N ALA A 107 -7.95 20.21 28.81
CA ALA A 107 -9.31 20.71 28.60
C ALA A 107 -10.36 19.63 28.94
N ALA A 108 -10.17 18.39 28.49
CA ALA A 108 -11.07 17.26 28.83
C ALA A 108 -11.10 16.95 30.33
N ARG A 109 -9.98 17.08 31.05
CA ARG A 109 -9.92 16.85 32.51
C ARG A 109 -10.73 17.88 33.30
N LYS A 110 -10.86 19.10 32.77
CA LYS A 110 -11.63 20.18 33.42
C LYS A 110 -13.13 20.01 33.23
N THR A 111 -13.57 19.37 32.16
CA THR A 111 -14.98 19.07 31.93
C THR A 111 -15.41 17.82 32.70
N ARG A 112 -16.47 17.96 33.51
CA ARG A 112 -17.03 16.84 34.27
C ARG A 112 -17.61 15.78 33.31
N GLY A 113 -17.26 14.51 33.51
CA GLY A 113 -17.88 13.37 32.80
C GLY A 113 -17.11 12.81 31.59
N ASN A 114 -16.00 13.43 31.17
CA ASN A 114 -15.28 13.06 29.95
C ASN A 114 -14.17 12.00 30.16
N LEU A 115 -14.37 11.03 31.06
CA LEU A 115 -13.35 10.02 31.42
C LEU A 115 -12.86 9.21 30.21
N HIS A 116 -13.75 8.84 29.30
CA HIS A 116 -13.40 8.10 28.08
C HIS A 116 -12.50 8.92 27.15
N VAL A 117 -12.82 10.20 26.96
CA VAL A 117 -12.00 11.13 26.16
C VAL A 117 -10.61 11.29 26.77
N CYS A 118 -10.52 11.46 28.10
CA CYS A 118 -9.23 11.52 28.80
C CYS A 118 -8.42 10.24 28.60
N SER A 119 -9.05 9.07 28.70
CA SER A 119 -8.38 7.78 28.49
C SER A 119 -7.83 7.66 27.07
N ILE A 120 -8.62 8.02 26.06
CA ILE A 120 -8.20 7.99 24.65
C ILE A 120 -7.04 8.96 24.40
N LEU A 121 -7.16 10.21 24.84
CA LEU A 121 -6.10 11.21 24.67
C LEU A 121 -4.82 10.86 25.43
N ALA A 122 -4.92 10.20 26.59
CA ALA A 122 -3.77 9.73 27.36
C ALA A 122 -3.11 8.48 26.72
N THR A 123 -3.90 7.63 26.07
CA THR A 123 -3.41 6.41 25.41
C THR A 123 -2.87 6.68 24.00
N TRP A 124 -3.32 7.77 23.36
CA TRP A 124 -2.94 8.10 21.99
C TRP A 124 -1.43 8.23 21.75
N PRO A 125 -0.63 8.86 22.64
CA PRO A 125 0.83 8.88 22.51
C PRO A 125 1.45 7.48 22.46
N LEU A 126 0.96 6.54 23.28
CA LEU A 126 1.42 5.14 23.29
C LEU A 126 1.00 4.40 22.01
N LEU A 127 -0.16 4.73 21.44
CA LEU A 127 -0.64 4.17 20.17
C LEU A 127 0.25 4.58 18.98
N ALA A 128 0.93 5.73 19.05
CA ALA A 128 1.84 6.16 18.00
C ALA A 128 3.03 5.20 17.83
N GLU A 129 3.60 4.71 18.94
CA GLU A 129 4.69 3.71 18.93
C GLU A 129 4.20 2.38 18.34
N VAL A 130 3.03 1.90 18.77
CA VAL A 130 2.42 0.66 18.24
C VAL A 130 2.20 0.77 16.73
N ARG A 131 1.70 1.91 16.23
CA ARG A 131 1.50 2.12 14.78
C ARG A 131 2.80 2.17 14.00
N GLU A 132 3.85 2.76 14.55
CA GLU A 132 5.15 2.77 13.88
C GLU A 132 5.69 1.36 13.74
N LEU A 133 5.56 0.53 14.78
CA LEU A 133 5.90 -0.88 14.74
C LEU A 133 5.05 -1.66 13.72
N GLU A 134 3.74 -1.44 13.69
CA GLU A 134 2.85 -2.06 12.70
C GLU A 134 3.24 -1.72 11.26
N ARG A 135 3.59 -0.45 11.00
CA ARG A 135 4.05 0.01 9.68
C ARG A 135 5.38 -0.64 9.27
N LYS A 136 6.31 -0.78 10.20
CA LYS A 136 7.59 -1.48 9.96
C LYS A 136 7.35 -2.97 9.69
N CYS A 137 6.47 -3.61 10.46
CA CYS A 137 6.08 -5.01 10.26
C CYS A 137 5.34 -5.26 8.94
N SER A 138 4.46 -4.35 8.49
CA SER A 138 3.80 -4.46 7.19
C SER A 138 4.81 -4.34 6.05
N ALA A 139 5.68 -3.32 6.09
CA ALA A 139 6.73 -3.15 5.09
C ALA A 139 7.67 -4.38 5.01
N GLY A 140 8.02 -4.95 6.18
CA GLY A 140 8.82 -6.18 6.24
C GLY A 140 8.11 -7.40 5.63
N ARG A 141 6.79 -7.53 5.76
CA ARG A 141 6.03 -8.61 5.09
C ARG A 141 6.03 -8.44 3.57
N ASP A 142 5.85 -7.22 3.09
CA ASP A 142 5.80 -6.92 1.66
C ASP A 142 7.16 -7.20 0.98
N THR A 143 8.27 -6.81 1.61
CA THR A 143 9.61 -7.11 1.10
C THR A 143 9.88 -8.61 1.06
N LEU A 144 9.47 -9.34 2.11
CA LEU A 144 9.64 -10.79 2.19
C LEU A 144 8.77 -11.51 1.15
N GLN A 145 7.59 -10.97 0.84
CA GLN A 145 6.73 -11.48 -0.23
C GLN A 145 7.34 -11.24 -1.63
N LYS A 146 7.95 -10.08 -1.88
CA LYS A 146 8.68 -9.80 -3.12
C LYS A 146 9.88 -10.73 -3.29
N LEU A 147 10.70 -10.87 -2.24
CA LEU A 147 11.89 -11.73 -2.28
C LEU A 147 11.52 -13.19 -2.55
N LYS A 148 10.41 -13.66 -1.95
CA LYS A 148 9.86 -15.00 -2.24
C LYS A 148 9.42 -15.15 -3.69
N ALA A 149 8.83 -14.11 -4.29
CA ALA A 149 8.43 -14.14 -5.70
C ALA A 149 9.67 -14.19 -6.61
N GLU A 150 10.66 -13.34 -6.38
CA GLU A 150 11.93 -13.31 -7.14
C GLU A 150 12.65 -14.67 -7.08
N TYR A 151 12.75 -15.25 -5.88
CA TYR A 151 13.34 -16.58 -5.69
C TYR A 151 12.59 -17.67 -6.48
N ASN A 152 11.26 -17.63 -6.48
CA ASN A 152 10.46 -18.60 -7.22
C ASN A 152 10.59 -18.43 -8.74
N GLU A 153 10.68 -17.18 -9.23
CA GLU A 153 10.90 -16.89 -10.65
C GLU A 153 12.29 -17.35 -11.12
N GLU A 154 13.32 -17.07 -10.32
CA GLU A 154 14.69 -17.54 -10.61
C GLU A 154 14.78 -19.06 -10.57
N LYS A 155 14.14 -19.70 -9.59
CA LYS A 155 14.04 -21.15 -9.52
C LYS A 155 13.40 -21.74 -10.78
N LEU A 156 12.27 -21.19 -11.22
CA LEU A 156 11.57 -21.66 -12.42
C LEU A 156 12.41 -21.44 -13.68
N ARG A 157 13.18 -20.35 -13.75
CA ARG A 157 14.10 -20.07 -14.84
C ARG A 157 15.21 -21.11 -14.92
N ASN A 158 15.84 -21.43 -13.78
CA ASN A 158 16.90 -22.43 -13.71
C ASN A 158 16.37 -23.83 -14.07
N GLU A 159 15.15 -24.18 -13.65
CA GLU A 159 14.50 -25.44 -14.03
C GLU A 159 14.30 -25.54 -15.55
N ARG A 160 13.83 -24.47 -16.21
CA ARG A 160 13.68 -24.43 -17.68
C ARG A 160 15.00 -24.51 -18.43
N GLU A 161 16.02 -23.77 -17.97
CA GLU A 161 17.36 -23.83 -18.57
C GLU A 161 17.94 -25.25 -18.45
N LEU A 162 17.67 -25.95 -17.35
CA LEU A 162 18.08 -27.35 -17.18
C LEU A 162 17.33 -28.28 -18.15
N GLU A 163 16.02 -28.10 -18.32
CA GLU A 163 15.21 -28.87 -19.28
C GLU A 163 15.72 -28.70 -20.72
N ASP A 164 16.00 -27.47 -21.14
CA ASP A 164 16.54 -27.16 -22.47
C ASP A 164 17.92 -27.83 -22.70
N LEU A 165 18.80 -27.80 -21.68
CA LEU A 165 20.11 -28.44 -21.75
C LEU A 165 20.00 -29.97 -21.86
N VAL A 166 19.08 -30.58 -21.12
CA VAL A 166 18.81 -32.03 -21.20
C VAL A 166 18.32 -32.39 -22.61
N GLN A 167 17.38 -31.62 -23.16
CA GLN A 167 16.85 -31.86 -24.49
C GLN A 167 17.95 -31.75 -25.56
N ARG A 168 18.82 -30.74 -25.46
CA ARG A 168 19.98 -30.55 -26.35
C ARG A 168 20.97 -31.72 -26.26
N SER A 169 21.22 -32.26 -25.06
CA SER A 169 22.07 -33.44 -24.87
C SER A 169 21.50 -34.64 -25.61
N GLN A 170 20.19 -34.88 -25.46
CA GLN A 170 19.50 -35.99 -26.12
C GLN A 170 19.53 -35.89 -27.64
N GLU A 171 19.38 -34.68 -28.20
CA GLU A 171 19.55 -34.44 -29.64
C GLU A 171 20.97 -34.73 -30.13
N LEU A 172 22.00 -34.35 -29.36
CA LEU A 172 23.39 -34.65 -29.69
C LEU A 172 23.68 -36.14 -29.64
N ASP A 173 23.14 -36.86 -28.66
CA ASP A 173 23.27 -38.32 -28.57
C ASP A 173 22.60 -39.02 -29.76
N ASN A 174 21.42 -38.57 -30.18
CA ASN A 174 20.74 -39.07 -31.37
C ASN A 174 21.56 -38.82 -32.65
N LYS A 175 22.07 -37.60 -32.85
CA LYS A 175 22.95 -37.27 -33.99
C LYS A 175 24.24 -38.08 -34.00
N LYS A 176 24.83 -38.31 -32.81
CA LYS A 176 26.01 -39.16 -32.67
C LYS A 176 25.69 -40.59 -33.07
N ALA A 177 24.53 -41.12 -32.65
CA ALA A 177 24.09 -42.45 -33.06
C ALA A 177 23.91 -42.55 -34.59
N GLU A 178 23.28 -41.56 -35.23
CA GLU A 178 23.13 -41.48 -36.68
C GLU A 178 24.49 -41.49 -37.41
N LEU A 179 25.41 -40.59 -37.04
CA LEU A 179 26.76 -40.54 -37.64
C LEU A 179 27.53 -41.84 -37.45
N THR A 180 27.39 -42.51 -36.29
CA THR A 180 28.03 -43.82 -36.08
C THR A 180 27.43 -44.92 -36.97
N ALA A 181 26.13 -44.85 -37.27
CA ALA A 181 25.48 -45.76 -38.20
C ALA A 181 25.94 -45.50 -39.65
N GLU A 182 26.03 -44.24 -40.06
CA GLU A 182 26.56 -43.84 -41.37
C GLU A 182 28.02 -44.29 -41.56
N LEU A 183 28.88 -44.06 -40.56
CA LEU A 183 30.27 -44.51 -40.59
C LEU A 183 30.37 -46.04 -40.76
N LYS A 184 29.56 -46.81 -40.02
CA LYS A 184 29.49 -48.27 -40.17
C LYS A 184 29.04 -48.67 -41.58
N ALA A 185 28.05 -47.98 -42.14
CA ALA A 185 27.55 -48.25 -43.49
C ALA A 185 28.61 -47.96 -44.57
N LEU A 186 29.31 -46.82 -44.49
CA LEU A 186 30.41 -46.47 -45.38
C LEU A 186 31.57 -47.47 -45.29
N GLN A 187 31.92 -47.92 -44.08
CA GLN A 187 32.93 -48.95 -43.88
C GLN A 187 32.53 -50.28 -44.55
N ALA A 188 31.25 -50.68 -44.43
CA ALA A 188 30.73 -51.87 -45.10
C ALA A 188 30.79 -51.73 -46.63
N ALA A 189 30.37 -50.58 -47.18
CA ALA A 189 30.43 -50.29 -48.61
C ALA A 189 31.88 -50.29 -49.15
N LYS A 190 32.82 -49.67 -48.43
CA LYS A 190 34.24 -49.69 -48.78
C LYS A 190 34.79 -51.12 -48.82
N LYS A 191 34.41 -51.96 -47.84
CA LYS A 191 34.80 -53.37 -47.79
C LYS A 191 34.26 -54.17 -48.99
N GLN A 192 33.02 -53.92 -49.39
CA GLN A 192 32.41 -54.53 -50.59
C GLN A 192 33.12 -54.09 -51.87
N TYR A 193 33.45 -52.81 -52.01
CA TYR A 193 34.18 -52.28 -53.17
C TYR A 193 35.60 -52.87 -53.29
N THR A 194 36.35 -52.99 -52.18
CA THR A 194 37.67 -53.65 -52.22
C THR A 194 37.58 -55.13 -52.58
N ALA A 195 36.48 -55.80 -52.23
CA ALA A 195 36.24 -57.20 -52.58
C ALA A 195 35.84 -57.40 -54.05
N SER A 196 35.25 -56.39 -54.71
CA SER A 196 34.97 -56.43 -56.15
C SER A 196 36.17 -56.02 -57.01
N ALA A 197 36.98 -55.06 -56.56
CA ALA A 197 38.22 -54.65 -57.25
C ALA A 197 39.22 -55.81 -57.39
N THR A 198 39.46 -56.56 -56.31
CA THR A 198 40.35 -57.74 -56.31
C THR A 198 39.87 -58.88 -57.21
N LYS A 199 38.55 -59.06 -57.38
CA LYS A 199 37.99 -60.03 -58.34
C LYS A 199 38.26 -59.66 -59.81
N SER A 200 38.37 -58.37 -60.13
CA SER A 200 38.65 -57.89 -61.49
C SER A 200 40.13 -57.99 -61.90
N GLU A 201 41.04 -57.87 -60.93
CA GLU A 201 42.50 -58.05 -61.14
C GLU A 201 42.87 -59.54 -61.29
N THR A 202 42.22 -60.44 -60.55
CA THR A 202 42.42 -61.89 -60.74
C THR A 202 41.88 -62.42 -62.07
N ALA A 203 40.89 -61.74 -62.67
CA ALA A 203 40.35 -62.11 -63.98
C ALA A 203 41.24 -61.63 -65.15
N SER A 204 42.07 -60.60 -64.95
CA SER A 204 43.00 -60.07 -65.95
C SER A 204 44.38 -60.75 -65.89
N SER A 205 44.79 -61.29 -64.74
CA SER A 205 46.01 -62.11 -64.62
C SER A 205 45.86 -63.58 -65.10
N SER A 206 44.68 -63.99 -65.55
CA SER A 206 44.37 -65.36 -66.02
C SER A 206 44.37 -65.50 -67.57
N LYS A 207 44.82 -64.48 -68.32
CA LYS A 207 44.82 -64.48 -69.80
C LYS A 207 46.21 -64.35 -70.46
N HIS A 208 47.30 -64.62 -69.75
CA HIS A 208 48.63 -64.78 -70.32
C HIS A 208 49.19 -66.16 -70.01
#